data_AF-A0AB37T4D1-F1
#
_entry.id   AF-A0AB37T4D1-F1
#
_cell.length_a   1.000
_cell.length_b   1.000
_cell.length_c   1.000
_cell.angle_alpha   90.00
_cell.angle_beta   90.00
_cell.angle_gamma   90.00
#
_symmetry.space_group_name_H-M   'P 1'
#
loop_
_entity.id
_entity.type
_entity.pdbx_description
1 polymer ?
#
loop_
_entity_poly.entity_id
_entity_poly.type
_entity_poly.pdbx_seq_one_letter_code
_entity_poly.pdbx_strand_id
1 'polypeptide(L)'
;MDNHAGAMVAAAEALTARLPRTLTLMDEGKVSGFGAMKVAAATAWLSDDNALAADALLEGRLAGKNSGQIRKAAHHAAITVDREGADRRAEHSREGRRLSVRQGETGVASIEVEDGPAEKVNAAYLRIDREAKKLKTGDETRTLDQLRADVALDLLLGGQGGASERADVFLYMDLFTYLGLNDDPAEMAGHGHLPAALARHIATGPDTVLRRIITDPLSGQILDLGRDRYRPTAGVAEFIRVRDRECRRPGCGRPAQTCDLDHSVPWQFGGTTNADDLIDLCRRDHR
;
A
#
# COMPACT_ATOMS: atom_id res chain seq x y z
N MET A 1 -1.24 2.92 -16.53
CA MET A 1 -1.93 2.63 -17.82
C MET A 1 -0.98 2.73 -19.02
N ASP A 2 0.34 2.77 -18.79
CA ASP A 2 1.31 3.21 -19.81
C ASP A 2 1.89 2.10 -20.69
N ASN A 3 1.18 0.98 -20.88
CA ASN A 3 1.70 -0.13 -21.70
C ASN A 3 0.68 -0.72 -22.69
N HIS A 4 -0.50 -0.11 -22.84
CA HIS A 4 -1.49 -0.62 -23.79
C HIS A 4 -1.06 -0.40 -25.24
N ALA A 5 -0.62 0.81 -25.57
CA ALA A 5 -0.11 1.14 -26.90
C ALA A 5 1.13 0.31 -27.27
N GLY A 6 2.07 0.18 -26.33
CA GLY A 6 3.26 -0.67 -26.51
C GLY A 6 2.90 -2.14 -26.77
N ALA A 7 1.94 -2.69 -26.01
CA ALA A 7 1.46 -4.05 -26.23
C ALA A 7 0.76 -4.23 -27.58
N MET A 8 0.04 -3.23 -28.09
CA MET A 8 -0.58 -3.28 -29.42
C MET A 8 0.47 -3.28 -30.54
N VAL A 9 1.49 -2.42 -30.44
CA VAL A 9 2.59 -2.36 -31.42
C VAL A 9 3.37 -3.68 -31.43
N ALA A 10 3.78 -4.16 -30.25
CA ALA A 10 4.51 -5.42 -30.14
C ALA A 10 3.69 -6.62 -30.68
N ALA A 11 2.37 -6.63 -30.46
CA ALA A 11 1.50 -7.65 -31.02
C ALA A 11 1.40 -7.56 -32.55
N ALA A 12 1.28 -6.34 -33.10
CA ALA A 12 1.23 -6.15 -34.56
C ALA A 12 2.54 -6.61 -35.22
N GLU A 13 3.70 -6.23 -34.68
CA GLU A 13 5.00 -6.68 -35.16
C GLU A 13 5.10 -8.21 -35.13
N ALA A 14 4.75 -8.84 -34.00
CA ALA A 14 4.77 -10.29 -33.86
C ALA A 14 3.84 -11.00 -34.88
N LEU A 15 2.63 -10.48 -35.09
CA LEU A 15 1.67 -11.04 -36.05
C LEU A 15 2.19 -10.99 -37.49
N THR A 16 2.80 -9.88 -37.87
CA THR A 16 3.31 -9.69 -39.25
C THR A 16 4.64 -10.41 -39.52
N ALA A 17 5.50 -10.57 -38.51
CA ALA A 17 6.84 -11.12 -38.71
C ALA A 17 6.97 -12.60 -38.32
N ARG A 18 6.22 -13.05 -37.30
CA ARG A 18 6.49 -14.32 -36.61
C ARG A 18 5.27 -15.20 -36.40
N LEU A 19 4.05 -14.69 -36.59
CA LEU A 19 2.79 -15.41 -36.38
C LEU A 19 1.82 -15.29 -37.59
N PRO A 20 2.27 -15.60 -38.81
CA PRO A 20 1.48 -15.38 -40.03
C PRO A 20 0.16 -16.17 -40.07
N ARG A 21 0.08 -17.38 -39.49
CA ARG A 21 -1.15 -18.19 -39.47
C ARG A 21 -2.16 -17.62 -38.49
N THR A 22 -1.70 -17.14 -37.33
CA THR A 22 -2.56 -16.40 -36.40
C THR A 22 -3.09 -15.11 -37.04
N LEU A 23 -2.26 -14.39 -37.80
CA LEU A 23 -2.69 -13.23 -38.58
C LEU A 23 -3.78 -13.59 -39.60
N THR A 24 -3.57 -14.65 -40.40
CA THR A 24 -4.59 -15.14 -41.35
C THR A 24 -5.91 -15.48 -40.65
N LEU A 25 -5.87 -16.16 -39.50
CA LEU A 25 -7.08 -16.47 -38.73
C LEU A 25 -7.78 -15.22 -38.18
N MET A 26 -7.02 -14.16 -37.90
CA MET A 26 -7.57 -12.86 -37.51
C MET A 26 -8.24 -12.16 -38.70
N ASP A 27 -7.58 -12.14 -39.86
CA ASP A 27 -8.12 -11.55 -41.09
C ASP A 27 -9.39 -12.25 -41.57
N GLU A 28 -9.48 -13.58 -41.37
CA GLU A 28 -10.67 -14.38 -41.64
C GLU A 28 -11.78 -14.23 -40.57
N GLY A 29 -11.56 -13.44 -39.52
CA GLY A 29 -12.50 -13.23 -38.42
C GLY A 29 -12.69 -14.45 -37.51
N LYS A 30 -11.83 -15.48 -37.63
CA LYS A 30 -11.87 -16.69 -36.79
C LYS A 30 -11.24 -16.46 -35.41
N VAL A 31 -10.37 -15.45 -35.29
CA VAL A 31 -9.73 -15.01 -34.05
C VAL A 31 -9.88 -13.50 -33.91
N SER A 32 -10.32 -13.02 -32.74
CA SER A 32 -10.37 -11.58 -32.47
C SER A 32 -8.97 -10.98 -32.30
N GLY A 33 -8.79 -9.68 -32.56
CA GLY A 33 -7.52 -8.99 -32.29
C GLY A 33 -7.04 -9.14 -30.84
N PHE A 34 -7.96 -9.08 -29.86
CA PHE A 34 -7.61 -9.35 -28.46
C PHE A 34 -7.15 -10.80 -28.23
N GLY A 35 -7.73 -11.77 -28.94
CA GLY A 35 -7.27 -13.16 -28.95
C GLY A 35 -5.88 -13.30 -29.57
N ALA A 36 -5.64 -12.66 -30.71
CA ALA A 36 -4.33 -12.64 -31.38
C ALA A 36 -3.24 -12.02 -30.49
N MET A 37 -3.56 -10.95 -29.74
CA MET A 37 -2.66 -10.38 -28.73
C MET A 37 -2.28 -11.40 -27.63
N LYS A 38 -3.18 -12.31 -27.25
CA LYS A 38 -2.85 -13.38 -26.29
C LYS A 38 -1.88 -14.41 -26.86
N VAL A 39 -1.96 -14.68 -28.17
CA VAL A 39 -0.98 -15.54 -28.85
C VAL A 39 0.37 -14.85 -28.86
N ALA A 40 0.43 -13.61 -29.34
CA ALA A 40 1.66 -12.81 -29.39
C ALA A 40 2.37 -12.72 -28.03
N ALA A 41 1.63 -12.41 -26.96
CA ALA A 41 2.20 -12.33 -25.62
C ALA A 41 2.73 -13.70 -25.11
N ALA A 42 2.05 -14.80 -25.43
CA ALA A 42 2.46 -16.13 -24.99
C ALA A 42 3.69 -16.67 -25.72
N THR A 43 3.95 -16.21 -26.95
CA THR A 43 5.08 -16.64 -27.79
C THR A 43 6.24 -15.65 -27.81
N ALA A 44 6.11 -14.47 -27.20
CA ALA A 44 7.08 -13.36 -27.26
C ALA A 44 8.53 -13.73 -26.83
N TRP A 45 8.69 -14.76 -26.03
CA TRP A 45 9.99 -15.20 -25.50
C TRP A 45 10.70 -16.26 -26.32
N LEU A 46 10.02 -16.81 -27.33
CA LEU A 46 10.59 -17.78 -28.23
C LEU A 46 11.61 -17.09 -29.15
N SER A 47 12.48 -17.86 -29.80
CA SER A 47 13.17 -17.41 -31.00
C SER A 47 12.17 -17.24 -32.16
N ASP A 48 12.56 -16.57 -33.23
CA ASP A 48 11.69 -16.37 -34.40
C ASP A 48 11.25 -17.71 -35.00
N ASP A 49 12.17 -18.67 -35.15
CA ASP A 49 11.90 -20.02 -35.63
C ASP A 49 10.91 -20.77 -34.72
N ASN A 50 11.11 -20.69 -33.40
CA ASN A 50 10.22 -21.36 -32.45
C ASN A 50 8.84 -20.68 -32.39
N ALA A 51 8.75 -19.37 -32.60
CA ALA A 51 7.47 -18.68 -32.71
C ALA A 51 6.69 -19.13 -33.95
N LEU A 52 7.36 -19.27 -35.11
CA LEU A 52 6.74 -19.81 -36.33
C LEU A 52 6.26 -21.25 -36.13
N ALA A 53 7.06 -22.09 -35.45
CA ALA A 53 6.67 -23.45 -35.12
C ALA A 53 5.45 -23.47 -34.16
N ALA A 54 5.42 -22.58 -33.17
CA ALA A 54 4.28 -22.46 -32.25
C ALA A 54 3.01 -21.98 -32.96
N ASP A 55 3.13 -21.01 -33.87
CA ASP A 55 2.05 -20.52 -34.72
C ASP A 55 1.47 -21.64 -35.60
N ALA A 56 2.35 -22.47 -36.18
CA ALA A 56 1.94 -23.65 -36.94
C ALA A 56 1.13 -24.65 -36.11
N LEU A 57 1.52 -24.91 -34.86
CA LEU A 57 0.79 -25.81 -33.95
C LEU A 57 -0.58 -25.27 -33.52
N LEU A 58 -0.79 -23.96 -33.60
CA LEU A 58 -2.04 -23.30 -33.24
C LEU A 58 -3.06 -23.29 -34.38
N GLU A 59 -2.62 -23.55 -35.61
CA GLU A 59 -3.49 -23.64 -36.78
C GLU A 59 -4.57 -24.73 -36.55
N GLY A 60 -5.84 -24.34 -36.68
CA GLY A 60 -6.99 -25.21 -36.39
C GLY A 60 -7.36 -25.33 -34.89
N ARG A 61 -6.58 -24.77 -33.96
CA ARG A 61 -6.86 -24.81 -32.52
C ARG A 61 -7.41 -23.51 -31.95
N LEU A 62 -7.44 -22.41 -32.70
CA LEU A 62 -7.85 -21.10 -32.17
C LEU A 62 -9.33 -20.77 -32.41
N ALA A 63 -9.92 -21.24 -33.51
CA ALA A 63 -11.28 -20.88 -33.91
C ALA A 63 -12.32 -21.26 -32.84
N GLY A 64 -13.26 -20.34 -32.56
CA GLY A 64 -14.36 -20.56 -31.60
C GLY A 64 -13.97 -20.52 -30.13
N LYS A 65 -12.71 -20.23 -29.80
CA LYS A 65 -12.24 -20.11 -28.40
C LYS A 65 -12.32 -18.69 -27.87
N ASN A 66 -12.60 -18.55 -26.58
CA ASN A 66 -12.47 -17.27 -25.88
C ASN A 66 -10.99 -16.94 -25.58
N SER A 67 -10.71 -15.71 -25.18
CA SER A 67 -9.35 -15.21 -24.93
C SER A 67 -8.58 -16.02 -23.89
N GLY A 68 -9.24 -16.51 -22.84
CA GLY A 68 -8.63 -17.37 -21.82
C GLY A 68 -8.23 -18.75 -22.37
N GLN A 69 -9.07 -19.34 -23.21
CA GLN A 69 -8.80 -20.59 -23.90
C GLN A 69 -7.69 -20.43 -24.95
N ILE A 70 -7.68 -19.33 -25.71
CA ILE A 70 -6.60 -18.99 -26.66
C ILE A 70 -5.27 -18.85 -25.92
N ARG A 71 -5.23 -18.10 -24.81
CA ARG A 71 -4.03 -17.95 -23.97
C ARG A 71 -3.47 -19.31 -23.53
N LYS A 72 -4.34 -20.21 -23.05
CA LYS A 72 -3.93 -21.56 -22.64
C LYS A 72 -3.36 -22.39 -23.80
N ALA A 73 -4.01 -22.33 -24.97
CA ALA A 73 -3.56 -23.02 -26.17
C ALA A 73 -2.19 -22.50 -26.63
N ALA A 74 -2.00 -21.18 -26.63
CA ALA A 74 -0.75 -20.53 -27.03
C ALA A 74 0.41 -20.85 -26.07
N HIS A 75 0.19 -20.81 -24.75
CA HIS A 75 1.20 -21.26 -23.79
C HIS A 75 1.56 -22.74 -23.99
N HIS A 76 0.57 -23.60 -24.20
CA HIS A 76 0.82 -25.01 -24.48
C HIS A 76 1.68 -25.17 -25.74
N ALA A 77 1.35 -24.49 -26.84
CA ALA A 77 2.14 -24.54 -28.08
C ALA A 77 3.59 -24.05 -27.83
N ALA A 78 3.76 -22.90 -27.17
CA ALA A 78 5.08 -22.35 -26.88
C ALA A 78 5.95 -23.30 -26.03
N ILE A 79 5.40 -23.85 -24.94
CA ILE A 79 6.09 -24.83 -24.08
C ILE A 79 6.38 -26.13 -24.84
N THR A 80 5.47 -26.55 -25.72
CA THR A 80 5.66 -27.77 -26.52
C THR A 80 6.85 -27.62 -27.47
N VAL A 81 7.01 -26.45 -28.09
CA VAL A 81 8.09 -26.14 -29.02
C VAL A 81 9.43 -25.99 -28.31
N ASP A 82 9.47 -25.26 -27.19
CA ASP A 82 10.71 -24.99 -26.46
C ASP A 82 10.58 -25.33 -24.97
N ARG A 83 10.71 -26.62 -24.65
CA ARG A 83 10.60 -27.12 -23.26
C ARG A 83 11.73 -26.60 -22.37
N GLU A 84 12.97 -26.63 -22.86
CA GLU A 84 14.11 -26.14 -22.08
C GLU A 84 14.05 -24.64 -21.83
N GLY A 85 13.64 -23.86 -22.85
CA GLY A 85 13.40 -22.44 -22.69
C GLY A 85 12.27 -22.17 -21.69
N ALA A 86 11.19 -22.96 -21.72
CA ALA A 86 10.12 -22.86 -20.72
C ALA A 86 10.62 -23.16 -19.30
N ASP A 87 11.47 -24.18 -19.12
CA ASP A 87 12.06 -24.52 -17.83
C ASP A 87 12.96 -23.40 -17.29
N ARG A 88 13.89 -22.89 -18.14
CA ARG A 88 14.74 -21.73 -17.79
C ARG A 88 13.91 -20.51 -17.41
N ARG A 89 12.83 -20.23 -18.14
CA ARG A 89 11.93 -19.12 -17.83
C ARG A 89 11.17 -19.33 -16.53
N ALA A 90 10.72 -20.54 -16.24
CA ALA A 90 10.02 -20.85 -15.01
C ALA A 90 10.93 -20.68 -13.80
N GLU A 91 12.19 -21.12 -13.89
CA GLU A 91 13.21 -20.92 -12.87
C GLU A 91 13.51 -19.43 -12.67
N HIS A 92 13.83 -18.70 -13.74
CA HIS A 92 14.13 -17.28 -13.66
C HIS A 92 12.94 -16.45 -13.14
N SER A 93 11.71 -16.75 -13.57
CA SER A 93 10.52 -16.04 -13.06
C SER A 93 10.34 -16.30 -11.56
N ARG A 94 10.60 -17.53 -11.09
CA ARG A 94 10.58 -17.83 -9.65
C ARG A 94 11.67 -17.07 -8.88
N GLU A 95 12.76 -16.61 -9.49
CA GLU A 95 13.72 -15.74 -8.78
C GLU A 95 13.14 -14.34 -8.54
N GLY A 96 12.23 -13.88 -9.40
CA GLY A 96 11.55 -12.58 -9.31
C GLY A 96 10.47 -12.46 -8.23
N ARG A 97 10.25 -13.53 -7.44
CA ARG A 97 9.29 -13.58 -6.33
C ARG A 97 9.45 -12.37 -5.42
N ARG A 98 8.42 -11.53 -5.33
CA ARG A 98 8.44 -10.34 -4.45
C ARG A 98 7.06 -10.05 -3.88
N LEU A 99 7.05 -9.30 -2.78
CA LEU A 99 5.85 -8.71 -2.23
C LEU A 99 5.81 -7.25 -2.66
N SER A 100 4.70 -6.81 -3.26
CA SER A 100 4.48 -5.41 -3.60
C SER A 100 3.28 -4.86 -2.83
N VAL A 101 3.36 -3.57 -2.49
CA VAL A 101 2.27 -2.81 -1.92
C VAL A 101 2.02 -1.62 -2.83
N ARG A 102 0.77 -1.44 -3.26
CA ARG A 102 0.36 -0.29 -4.07
C ARG A 102 -0.70 0.49 -3.31
N GLN A 103 -0.44 1.77 -3.12
CA GLN A 103 -1.42 2.68 -2.55
C GLN A 103 -2.48 2.96 -3.61
N GLY A 104 -3.74 2.69 -3.26
CA GLY A 104 -4.89 3.00 -4.09
C GLY A 104 -5.44 4.38 -3.76
N GLU A 105 -6.38 4.84 -4.57
CA GLU A 105 -7.16 6.03 -4.28
C GLU A 105 -8.19 5.73 -3.17
N THR A 106 -8.74 6.75 -2.51
CA THR A 106 -9.86 6.62 -1.56
C THR A 106 -9.58 5.82 -0.28
N GLY A 107 -8.32 5.75 0.15
CA GLY A 107 -7.96 5.12 1.43
C GLY A 107 -7.92 3.59 1.41
N VAL A 108 -7.89 2.99 0.23
CA VAL A 108 -7.59 1.57 0.05
C VAL A 108 -6.15 1.37 -0.43
N ALA A 109 -5.60 0.18 -0.17
CA ALA A 109 -4.30 -0.25 -0.66
C ALA A 109 -4.35 -1.73 -1.02
N SER A 110 -3.46 -2.17 -1.90
CA SER A 110 -3.34 -3.58 -2.30
C SER A 110 -1.98 -4.12 -1.92
N ILE A 111 -1.95 -5.37 -1.46
CA ILE A 111 -0.75 -6.17 -1.25
C ILE A 111 -0.79 -7.38 -2.20
N GLU A 112 0.28 -7.59 -2.97
CA GLU A 112 0.36 -8.66 -3.98
C GLU A 112 1.67 -9.43 -3.86
N VAL A 113 1.57 -10.76 -3.98
CA VAL A 113 2.75 -11.62 -4.18
C VAL A 113 2.92 -11.82 -5.68
N GLU A 114 3.93 -11.17 -6.25
CA GLU A 114 4.27 -11.26 -7.66
C GLU A 114 5.24 -12.43 -7.89
N ASP A 115 5.07 -13.12 -9.02
CA ASP A 115 5.91 -14.24 -9.46
C ASP A 115 6.05 -15.41 -8.46
N GLY A 116 5.06 -15.56 -7.56
CA GLY A 116 4.99 -16.63 -6.57
C GLY A 116 5.00 -18.04 -7.19
N PRO A 117 5.57 -19.08 -6.53
CA PRO A 117 5.50 -20.44 -7.03
C PRO A 117 4.04 -20.87 -7.13
N ALA A 118 3.61 -21.30 -8.31
CA ALA A 118 2.20 -21.57 -8.62
C ALA A 118 1.55 -22.53 -7.60
N GLU A 119 2.28 -23.56 -7.17
CA GLU A 119 1.84 -24.52 -6.17
C GLU A 119 1.56 -23.87 -4.80
N LYS A 120 2.39 -22.90 -4.39
CA LYS A 120 2.23 -22.19 -3.11
C LYS A 120 1.10 -21.17 -3.17
N VAL A 121 1.03 -20.41 -4.26
CA VAL A 121 -0.04 -19.42 -4.49
C VAL A 121 -1.41 -20.12 -4.53
N ASN A 122 -1.49 -21.26 -5.24
CA ASN A 122 -2.73 -22.05 -5.30
C ASN A 122 -3.11 -22.62 -3.92
N ALA A 123 -2.15 -23.16 -3.16
CA ALA A 123 -2.41 -23.65 -1.81
C ALA A 123 -2.89 -22.53 -0.87
N ALA A 124 -2.30 -21.33 -0.97
CA ALA A 124 -2.72 -20.16 -0.20
C ALA A 124 -4.15 -19.74 -0.56
N TYR A 125 -4.45 -19.62 -1.86
CA TYR A 125 -5.80 -19.29 -2.32
C TYR A 125 -6.84 -20.31 -1.86
N LEU A 126 -6.55 -21.62 -1.98
CA LEU A 126 -7.46 -22.68 -1.53
C LEU A 126 -7.73 -22.62 -0.02
N ARG A 127 -6.72 -22.26 0.79
CA ARG A 127 -6.91 -22.02 2.22
C ARG A 127 -7.85 -20.84 2.45
N ILE A 128 -7.56 -19.69 1.83
CA ILE A 128 -8.38 -18.47 1.95
C ILE A 128 -9.84 -18.74 1.54
N ASP A 129 -10.04 -19.35 0.38
CA ASP A 129 -11.36 -19.68 -0.16
C ASP A 129 -12.15 -20.62 0.77
N ARG A 130 -11.48 -21.62 1.34
CA ARG A 130 -12.10 -22.55 2.30
C ARG A 130 -12.55 -21.83 3.56
N GLU A 131 -11.71 -20.97 4.16
CA GLU A 131 -12.09 -20.25 5.38
C GLU A 131 -13.18 -19.20 5.10
N ALA A 132 -13.10 -18.47 3.99
CA ALA A 132 -14.13 -17.52 3.56
C ALA A 132 -15.50 -18.19 3.36
N LYS A 133 -15.54 -19.39 2.75
CA LYS A 133 -16.77 -20.16 2.58
C LYS A 133 -17.40 -20.59 3.91
N LYS A 134 -16.61 -20.84 4.96
CA LYS A 134 -17.15 -21.16 6.30
C LYS A 134 -17.86 -19.97 6.93
N LEU A 135 -17.40 -18.74 6.64
CA LEU A 135 -18.02 -17.51 7.13
C LEU A 135 -19.31 -17.16 6.38
N LYS A 136 -19.47 -17.62 5.14
CA LYS A 136 -20.64 -17.32 4.31
C LYS A 136 -21.87 -18.14 4.75
N THR A 137 -22.51 -17.71 5.83
CA THR A 137 -23.76 -18.27 6.39
C THR A 137 -24.97 -17.41 6.01
N GLY A 138 -26.18 -17.77 6.49
CA GLY A 138 -27.44 -17.14 6.07
C GLY A 138 -27.55 -15.64 6.38
N ASP A 139 -26.94 -15.19 7.47
CA ASP A 139 -26.98 -13.78 7.90
C ASP A 139 -25.80 -12.95 7.38
N GLU A 140 -24.86 -13.59 6.66
CA GLU A 140 -23.67 -12.92 6.16
C GLU A 140 -23.98 -12.14 4.88
N THR A 141 -23.93 -10.80 4.98
CA THR A 141 -24.26 -9.87 3.89
C THR A 141 -23.08 -9.61 2.95
N ARG A 142 -21.83 -9.77 3.40
CA ARG A 142 -20.62 -9.54 2.58
C ARG A 142 -20.53 -10.51 1.42
N THR A 143 -19.98 -10.07 0.30
CA THR A 143 -19.71 -10.96 -0.84
C THR A 143 -18.61 -11.96 -0.50
N LEU A 144 -18.55 -13.07 -1.24
CA LEU A 144 -17.50 -14.06 -1.03
C LEU A 144 -16.10 -13.48 -1.30
N ASP A 145 -15.98 -12.50 -2.19
CA ASP A 145 -14.72 -11.81 -2.45
C ASP A 145 -14.30 -10.89 -1.31
N GLN A 146 -15.25 -10.17 -0.68
CA GLN A 146 -14.98 -9.41 0.54
C GLN A 146 -14.49 -10.32 1.67
N LEU A 147 -15.16 -11.46 1.88
CA LEU A 147 -14.73 -12.44 2.89
C LEU A 147 -13.35 -13.03 2.61
N ARG A 148 -13.01 -13.29 1.34
CA ARG A 148 -11.66 -13.74 0.95
C ARG A 148 -10.60 -12.68 1.23
N ALA A 149 -10.91 -11.42 0.97
CA ALA A 149 -10.00 -10.30 1.27
C ALA A 149 -9.76 -10.17 2.78
N ASP A 150 -10.83 -10.18 3.58
CA ASP A 150 -10.76 -10.11 5.05
C ASP A 150 -9.93 -11.28 5.60
N VAL A 151 -10.25 -12.52 5.21
CA VAL A 151 -9.51 -13.73 5.63
C VAL A 151 -8.04 -13.67 5.20
N ALA A 152 -7.74 -13.16 4.01
CA ALA A 152 -6.36 -13.04 3.55
C ALA A 152 -5.55 -12.08 4.45
N LEU A 153 -6.13 -10.92 4.79
CA LEU A 153 -5.50 -9.94 5.68
C LEU A 153 -5.35 -10.50 7.09
N ASP A 154 -6.39 -11.14 7.64
CA ASP A 154 -6.34 -11.77 8.97
C ASP A 154 -5.25 -12.85 9.05
N LEU A 155 -5.09 -13.65 7.99
CA LEU A 155 -4.04 -14.68 7.94
C LEU A 155 -2.63 -14.09 7.84
N LEU A 156 -2.47 -12.93 7.18
CA LEU A 156 -1.20 -12.21 7.12
C LEU A 156 -0.86 -11.55 8.46
N LEU A 157 -1.86 -11.04 9.18
CA LEU A 157 -1.70 -10.39 10.49
C LEU A 157 -1.59 -11.40 11.66
N GLY A 158 -2.21 -12.58 11.53
CA GLY A 158 -2.38 -13.57 12.60
C GLY A 158 -1.55 -14.85 12.47
N GLY A 159 -0.45 -14.85 11.70
CA GLY A 159 0.38 -16.04 11.47
C GLY A 159 0.92 -16.72 12.75
N GLN A 160 1.28 -18.01 12.66
CA GLN A 160 2.00 -18.72 13.74
C GLN A 160 3.42 -18.13 13.87
N GLY A 161 3.56 -17.02 14.60
CA GLY A 161 4.84 -16.32 14.73
C GLY A 161 4.89 -15.09 15.64
N GLY A 162 3.77 -14.59 16.17
CA GLY A 162 3.80 -13.42 17.05
C GLY A 162 2.43 -13.02 17.59
N ALA A 163 2.43 -12.15 18.61
CA ALA A 163 1.25 -11.37 18.95
C ALA A 163 0.79 -10.58 17.71
N SER A 164 -0.50 -10.24 17.62
CA SER A 164 -1.02 -9.37 16.54
C SER A 164 -0.06 -8.20 16.31
N GLU A 165 0.44 -8.07 15.09
CA GLU A 165 1.38 -7.00 14.76
C GLU A 165 0.68 -5.65 14.91
N ARG A 166 1.35 -4.69 15.55
CA ARG A 166 0.87 -3.31 15.69
C ARG A 166 1.60 -2.46 14.66
N ALA A 167 0.86 -1.61 13.96
CA ALA A 167 1.41 -0.64 13.03
C ALA A 167 1.27 0.77 13.59
N ASP A 168 2.35 1.56 13.50
CA ASP A 168 2.30 2.99 13.74
C ASP A 168 1.82 3.69 12.45
N VAL A 169 0.68 4.36 12.53
CA VAL A 169 0.10 5.13 11.43
C VAL A 169 0.13 6.61 11.79
N PHE A 170 0.73 7.42 10.92
CA PHE A 170 0.75 8.87 11.08
C PHE A 170 -0.39 9.49 10.26
N LEU A 171 -1.38 10.04 10.97
CA LEU A 171 -2.50 10.79 10.40
C LEU A 171 -2.33 12.28 10.69
N TYR A 172 -2.40 13.09 9.64
CA TYR A 172 -2.39 14.53 9.69
C TYR A 172 -3.80 15.03 9.38
N MET A 173 -4.44 15.66 10.35
CA MET A 173 -5.74 16.30 10.17
C MET A 173 -5.88 17.43 11.19
N ASP A 174 -6.68 18.43 10.88
CA ASP A 174 -6.98 19.46 11.85
C ASP A 174 -7.91 18.93 12.96
N LEU A 175 -7.94 19.66 14.07
CA LEU A 175 -8.73 19.26 15.25
C LEU A 175 -10.24 19.25 14.96
N PHE A 176 -10.75 20.16 14.13
CA PHE A 176 -12.16 20.18 13.77
C PHE A 176 -12.54 18.94 12.97
N THR A 177 -11.65 18.46 12.09
CA THR A 177 -11.87 17.26 11.28
C THR A 177 -11.95 16.03 12.17
N TYR A 178 -11.03 15.93 13.13
CA TYR A 178 -11.04 14.86 14.13
C TYR A 178 -12.30 14.90 15.00
N LEU A 179 -12.73 16.08 15.44
CA LEU A 179 -13.93 16.26 16.28
C LEU A 179 -15.25 16.15 15.49
N GLY A 180 -15.21 16.00 14.16
CA GLY A 180 -16.41 15.96 13.31
C GLY A 180 -17.12 17.30 13.18
N LEU A 181 -16.38 18.40 13.36
CA LEU A 181 -16.89 19.77 13.24
C LEU A 181 -16.74 20.34 11.82
N ASN A 182 -15.93 19.69 10.98
CA ASN A 182 -15.84 19.87 9.53
C ASN A 182 -15.48 18.50 8.88
N ASP A 183 -15.40 18.50 7.55
CA ASP A 183 -15.03 17.33 6.74
C ASP A 183 -13.85 17.66 5.81
N ASP A 184 -12.89 18.46 6.30
CA ASP A 184 -11.65 18.69 5.56
C ASP A 184 -10.87 17.36 5.44
N PRO A 185 -10.15 17.12 4.34
CA PRO A 185 -9.44 15.87 4.13
C PRO A 185 -8.29 15.73 5.13
N ALA A 186 -8.06 14.50 5.58
CA ALA A 186 -6.86 14.14 6.31
C ALA A 186 -5.77 13.65 5.34
N GLU A 187 -4.53 13.56 5.80
CA GLU A 187 -3.43 12.91 5.10
C GLU A 187 -2.87 11.76 5.95
N MET A 188 -2.59 10.62 5.33
CA MET A 188 -1.86 9.51 5.95
C MET A 188 -0.47 9.41 5.32
N ALA A 189 0.56 9.37 6.16
CA ALA A 189 1.94 9.25 5.71
C ALA A 189 2.13 8.03 4.79
N GLY A 190 2.68 8.28 3.59
CA GLY A 190 2.95 7.22 2.62
C GLY A 190 1.74 6.70 1.83
N HIS A 191 0.52 7.13 2.16
CA HIS A 191 -0.70 6.84 1.39
C HIS A 191 -1.19 8.07 0.62
N GLY A 192 -1.31 9.20 1.30
CA GLY A 192 -1.87 10.44 0.74
C GLY A 192 -3.17 10.84 1.43
N HIS A 193 -4.06 11.54 0.71
CA HIS A 193 -5.27 12.12 1.29
C HIS A 193 -6.37 11.09 1.52
N LEU A 194 -7.03 11.19 2.67
CA LEU A 194 -8.15 10.38 3.11
C LEU A 194 -9.38 11.25 3.34
N PRO A 195 -10.59 10.74 3.01
CA PRO A 195 -11.82 11.35 3.47
C PRO A 195 -11.86 11.43 5.01
N ALA A 196 -12.40 12.53 5.54
CA ALA A 196 -12.49 12.80 6.98
C ALA A 196 -13.10 11.63 7.78
N ALA A 197 -14.17 11.02 7.26
CA ALA A 197 -14.84 9.89 7.89
C ALA A 197 -13.93 8.66 8.08
N LEU A 198 -13.10 8.35 7.07
CA LEU A 198 -12.16 7.22 7.15
C LEU A 198 -11.02 7.53 8.12
N ALA A 199 -10.51 8.76 8.09
CA ALA A 199 -9.46 9.19 9.00
C ALA A 199 -9.91 9.13 10.46
N ARG A 200 -11.14 9.57 10.75
CA ARG A 200 -11.80 9.40 12.06
C ARG A 200 -11.94 7.91 12.42
N HIS A 201 -12.43 7.09 11.50
CA HIS A 201 -12.59 5.64 11.74
C HIS A 201 -11.27 4.97 12.15
N ILE A 202 -10.16 5.31 11.49
CA ILE A 202 -8.83 4.79 11.83
C ILE A 202 -8.41 5.31 13.23
N ALA A 203 -8.55 6.61 13.47
CA ALA A 203 -8.15 7.25 14.72
C ALA A 203 -8.97 6.78 15.94
N THR A 204 -10.23 6.39 15.74
CA THR A 204 -11.14 5.91 16.79
C THR A 204 -11.41 4.41 16.72
N GLY A 205 -10.54 3.65 16.04
CA GLY A 205 -10.66 2.20 15.94
C GLY A 205 -10.67 1.53 17.32
N PRO A 206 -11.42 0.42 17.52
CA PRO A 206 -11.56 -0.23 18.82
C PRO A 206 -10.23 -0.74 19.40
N ASP A 207 -9.28 -1.09 18.54
CA ASP A 207 -7.92 -1.54 18.90
C ASP A 207 -6.84 -0.46 18.66
N THR A 208 -7.25 0.80 18.44
CA THR A 208 -6.34 1.93 18.18
C THR A 208 -5.94 2.62 19.49
N VAL A 209 -4.64 2.78 19.70
CA VAL A 209 -4.10 3.68 20.74
C VAL A 209 -3.72 5.01 20.11
N LEU A 210 -4.48 6.06 20.41
CA LEU A 210 -4.22 7.39 19.87
C LEU A 210 -3.11 8.11 20.64
N ARG A 211 -2.06 8.53 19.92
CA ARG A 211 -1.04 9.46 20.43
C ARG A 211 -1.13 10.79 19.69
N ARG A 212 -1.52 11.84 20.42
CA ARG A 212 -1.67 13.20 19.87
C ARG A 212 -0.32 13.90 19.79
N ILE A 213 -0.01 14.49 18.62
CA ILE A 213 1.09 15.42 18.40
C ILE A 213 0.47 16.65 17.74
N ILE A 214 0.66 17.84 18.32
CA ILE A 214 0.26 19.10 17.66
C ILE A 214 1.47 19.66 16.94
N THR A 215 1.29 20.03 15.69
CA THR A 215 2.27 20.75 14.88
C THR A 215 1.72 22.12 14.48
N ASP A 216 2.62 23.06 14.25
CA ASP A 216 2.31 24.29 13.54
C ASP A 216 1.99 23.93 12.07
N PRO A 217 0.82 24.33 11.54
CA PRO A 217 0.38 23.90 10.21
C PRO A 217 1.19 24.50 9.06
N LEU A 218 1.94 25.59 9.30
CA LEU A 218 2.73 26.27 8.25
C LEU A 218 4.16 25.71 8.15
N SER A 219 4.78 25.41 9.29
CA SER A 219 6.19 24.99 9.38
C SER A 219 6.36 23.49 9.66
N GLY A 220 5.30 22.80 10.10
CA GLY A 220 5.38 21.40 10.57
C GLY A 220 6.10 21.25 11.92
N GLN A 221 6.47 22.35 12.57
CA GLN A 221 7.15 22.34 13.85
C GLN A 221 6.25 21.75 14.94
N ILE A 222 6.78 20.82 15.72
CA ILE A 222 6.05 20.22 16.84
C ILE A 222 5.83 21.28 17.93
N LEU A 223 4.58 21.46 18.36
CA LEU A 223 4.14 22.38 19.41
C LEU A 223 3.76 21.66 20.71
N ASP A 224 3.25 20.43 20.62
CA ASP A 224 2.85 19.60 21.78
C ASP A 224 3.19 18.12 21.51
N LEU A 225 3.92 17.50 22.43
CA LEU A 225 4.31 16.08 22.40
C LEU A 225 3.52 15.20 23.39
N GLY A 226 2.60 15.79 24.15
CA GLY A 226 1.91 15.15 25.26
C GLY A 226 2.83 14.82 26.44
N ARG A 227 2.39 13.89 27.27
CA ARG A 227 3.09 13.45 28.49
C ARG A 227 4.07 12.28 28.29
N ASP A 228 4.23 11.80 27.05
CA ASP A 228 5.11 10.66 26.79
C ASP A 228 6.59 11.05 26.64
N ARG A 229 6.91 12.35 26.63
CA ARG A 229 8.28 12.87 26.52
C ARG A 229 8.50 13.98 27.54
N TYR A 230 9.47 13.82 28.42
CA TYR A 230 9.80 14.82 29.45
C TYR A 230 10.53 16.06 28.89
N ARG A 231 11.41 15.89 27.89
CA ARG A 231 12.20 17.00 27.34
C ARG A 231 11.55 17.61 26.09
N PRO A 232 11.42 18.95 26.00
CA PRO A 232 10.90 19.61 24.82
C PRO A 232 11.85 19.51 23.62
N THR A 233 11.31 19.67 22.41
CA THR A 233 12.14 19.86 21.20
C THR A 233 12.77 21.26 21.19
N ALA A 234 13.80 21.46 20.36
CA ALA A 234 14.42 22.79 20.20
C ALA A 234 13.40 23.86 19.77
N GLY A 235 12.46 23.48 18.90
CA GLY A 235 11.41 24.38 18.46
C GLY A 235 10.44 24.78 19.57
N VAL A 236 9.94 23.82 20.37
CA VAL A 236 9.08 24.13 21.53
C VAL A 236 9.84 25.04 22.51
N ALA A 237 11.12 24.74 22.76
CA ALA A 237 11.96 25.54 23.63
C ALA A 237 12.15 26.98 23.13
N GLU A 238 12.38 27.16 21.84
CA GLU A 238 12.50 28.48 21.21
C GLU A 238 11.20 29.26 21.29
N PHE A 239 10.06 28.62 20.98
CA PHE A 239 8.73 29.23 21.10
C PHE A 239 8.47 29.75 22.52
N ILE A 240 8.76 28.96 23.55
CA ILE A 240 8.54 29.36 24.95
C ILE A 240 9.40 30.57 25.31
N ARG A 241 10.67 30.58 24.90
CA ARG A 241 11.58 31.71 25.16
C ARG A 241 11.10 33.01 24.51
N VAL A 242 10.58 32.93 23.28
CA VAL A 242 10.01 34.09 22.58
C VAL A 242 8.72 34.57 23.26
N ARG A 243 7.86 33.63 23.70
CA ARG A 243 6.62 33.94 24.40
C ARG A 243 6.87 34.60 25.75
N ASP A 244 7.73 34.00 26.57
CA ASP A 244 7.94 34.40 27.95
C ASP A 244 8.77 35.68 28.05
N ARG A 245 9.71 35.90 27.10
CA ARG A 245 10.62 37.05 26.96
C ARG A 245 11.62 37.19 28.13
N GLU A 246 11.14 37.01 29.34
CA GLU A 246 11.84 37.07 30.61
C GLU A 246 11.35 35.98 31.57
N CYS A 247 12.06 35.79 32.68
CA CYS A 247 11.72 34.83 33.73
C CYS A 247 10.26 35.02 34.18
N ARG A 248 9.50 33.92 34.25
CA ARG A 248 8.07 33.97 34.59
C ARG A 248 7.77 34.20 36.08
N ARG A 249 8.80 34.26 36.95
CA ARG A 249 8.61 34.65 38.35
C ARG A 249 8.24 36.14 38.44
N PRO A 250 7.15 36.51 39.13
CA PRO A 250 6.74 37.91 39.23
C PRO A 250 7.86 38.83 39.72
N GLY A 251 8.14 39.89 38.96
CA GLY A 251 9.16 40.89 39.30
C GLY A 251 10.60 40.54 38.90
N CYS A 252 10.85 39.41 38.25
CA CYS A 252 12.17 39.05 37.74
C CYS A 252 12.33 39.45 36.27
N GLY A 253 13.28 40.34 35.97
CA GLY A 253 13.54 40.81 34.59
C GLY A 253 14.65 40.04 33.84
N ARG A 254 14.95 38.79 34.24
CA ARG A 254 16.04 38.02 33.61
C ARG A 254 15.60 37.51 32.23
N PRO A 255 16.37 37.72 31.15
CA PRO A 255 15.98 37.28 29.80
C PRO A 255 15.77 35.77 29.69
N ALA A 256 14.68 35.37 29.03
CA ALA A 256 14.27 33.98 28.88
C ALA A 256 15.35 33.10 28.21
N GLN A 257 16.18 33.63 27.31
CA GLN A 257 17.27 32.90 26.64
C GLN A 257 18.37 32.41 27.60
N THR A 258 18.40 32.96 28.81
CA THR A 258 19.34 32.58 29.88
C THR A 258 18.67 31.79 31.02
N CYS A 259 17.39 31.46 30.85
CA CYS A 259 16.59 30.69 31.79
C CYS A 259 16.57 29.19 31.42
N ASP A 260 16.23 28.37 32.40
CA ASP A 260 15.96 26.95 32.22
C ASP A 260 14.45 26.77 32.03
N LEU A 261 14.06 25.84 31.15
CA LEU A 261 12.65 25.47 30.95
C LEU A 261 12.23 24.49 32.03
N ASP A 262 11.07 24.74 32.63
CA ASP A 262 10.48 23.86 33.63
C ASP A 262 8.97 23.70 33.42
N HIS A 263 8.42 22.60 33.92
CA HIS A 263 6.97 22.38 33.91
C HIS A 263 6.32 23.17 35.06
N SER A 264 5.36 24.03 34.74
CA SER A 264 4.60 24.81 35.71
C SER A 264 3.80 23.91 36.65
N VAL A 265 3.23 22.82 36.11
CA VAL A 265 2.76 21.67 36.87
C VAL A 265 3.90 20.64 36.87
N PRO A 266 4.50 20.32 38.03
CA PRO A 266 5.62 19.38 38.03
C PRO A 266 5.25 18.06 37.37
N TRP A 267 6.17 17.49 36.59
CA TRP A 267 5.93 16.28 35.79
C TRP A 267 5.28 15.13 36.58
N GLN A 268 5.74 14.91 37.81
CA GLN A 268 5.22 13.88 38.72
C GLN A 268 3.75 14.07 39.12
N PHE A 269 3.24 15.30 39.00
CA PHE A 269 1.85 15.68 39.28
C PHE A 269 1.00 15.87 38.02
N GLY A 270 1.47 15.40 36.86
CA GLY A 270 0.67 15.37 35.63
C GLY A 270 1.03 16.43 34.60
N GLY A 271 2.16 17.14 34.76
CA GLY A 271 2.64 18.09 33.75
C GLY A 271 2.84 17.48 32.36
N THR A 272 2.79 18.32 31.34
CA THR A 272 2.85 17.98 29.92
C THR A 272 3.92 18.79 29.19
N THR A 273 4.59 18.20 28.22
CA THR A 273 5.65 18.90 27.47
C THR A 273 5.05 19.63 26.27
N ASN A 274 4.48 20.80 26.54
CA ASN A 274 3.86 21.67 25.56
C ASN A 274 4.09 23.14 25.90
N ALA A 275 3.66 24.01 25.00
CA ALA A 275 3.70 25.46 25.21
C ALA A 275 3.03 25.87 26.52
N ASP A 276 1.83 25.37 26.82
CA ASP A 276 1.01 25.90 27.93
C ASP A 276 1.60 25.64 29.31
N ASP A 277 2.22 24.47 29.52
CA ASP A 277 2.72 24.06 30.82
C ASP A 277 4.21 24.39 31.02
N LEU A 278 5.01 24.47 29.95
CA LEU A 278 6.42 24.83 30.10
C LEU A 278 6.58 26.35 30.26
N ILE A 279 7.44 26.76 31.19
CA ILE A 279 7.79 28.16 31.46
C ILE A 279 9.30 28.35 31.60
N ASP A 280 9.78 29.54 31.28
CA ASP A 280 11.18 29.92 31.57
C ASP A 280 11.35 30.42 33.01
N LEU A 281 12.19 29.72 33.78
CA LEU A 281 12.62 30.13 35.12
C LEU A 281 14.14 30.23 35.18
N CYS A 282 14.66 31.33 35.72
CA CYS A 282 16.10 31.45 35.88
C CYS A 282 16.61 30.55 37.00
N ARG A 283 17.89 30.14 36.96
CA ARG A 283 18.47 29.26 38.01
C ARG A 283 18.28 29.72 39.46
N ARG A 284 18.16 31.03 39.71
CA ARG A 284 17.87 31.57 41.05
C ARG A 284 16.42 31.32 41.45
N ASP A 285 15.52 31.41 40.48
CA ASP A 285 14.07 31.32 40.66
C ASP A 285 13.52 29.90 40.42
N HIS A 286 14.37 29.02 39.93
CA HIS A 286 14.13 27.60 39.73
C HIS A 286 14.56 26.75 40.95
N ARG A 287 15.14 27.39 41.97
CA ARG A 287 15.57 26.77 43.23
C ARG A 287 14.63 27.13 44.38
#